data_AF-A0ABC8TE42-F1
#
_entry.id   AF-A0ABC8TE42-F1
#
_cell.length_a   1.000
_cell.length_b   1.000
_cell.length_c   1.000
_cell.angle_alpha   90.00
_cell.angle_beta   90.00
_cell.angle_gamma   90.00
#
_symmetry.space_group_name_H-M   'P 1'
#
loop_
_entity.id
_entity.type
_entity.pdbx_description
1 polymer ?
#
loop_
_entity_poly.entity_id
_entity_poly.type
_entity_poly.pdbx_seq_one_letter_code
_entity_poly.pdbx_strand_id
1 'polypeptide(L)'
;MGKVAEEKVGMEMTEGGVVVVNPKPSKGLITSRAIDWLEKLIVKLMYDPSQPHHYLSGNYAPVPEETPPCKDLPVRGHLPIGVNWSD
;
A
#
# COMPACT_ATOMS: atom_id res chain seq x y z
N MET A 1 4.34 -31.19 36.75
CA MET A 1 5.25 -31.36 35.58
C MET A 1 4.48 -30.95 34.33
N GLY A 2 4.68 -29.76 33.74
CA GLY A 2 5.81 -29.40 32.85
C GLY A 2 5.58 -30.06 31.47
N LYS A 3 5.41 -29.37 30.34
CA LYS A 3 6.14 -28.19 29.84
C LYS A 3 5.24 -27.39 28.87
N VAL A 4 5.22 -26.06 29.00
CA VAL A 4 4.75 -25.14 27.95
C VAL A 4 5.97 -24.76 27.13
N ALA A 5 5.94 -25.04 25.83
CA ALA A 5 7.01 -24.66 24.90
C ALA A 5 6.84 -23.18 24.55
N GLU A 6 7.85 -22.40 24.92
CA GLU A 6 8.01 -20.98 24.62
C GLU A 6 8.52 -20.85 23.17
N GLU A 7 7.70 -20.34 22.26
CA GLU A 7 8.14 -20.00 20.91
C GLU A 7 8.73 -18.59 20.91
N LYS A 8 10.05 -18.50 20.87
CA LYS A 8 10.76 -17.23 20.73
C LYS A 8 10.75 -16.79 19.27
N VAL A 9 9.93 -15.79 18.95
CA VAL A 9 10.06 -15.04 17.70
C VAL A 9 11.26 -14.12 17.85
N GLY A 10 12.38 -14.49 17.22
CA GLY A 10 13.54 -13.63 17.06
C GLY A 10 13.19 -12.46 16.14
N MET A 11 13.18 -11.24 16.68
CA MET A 11 13.10 -10.01 15.91
C MET A 11 14.51 -9.64 15.47
N GLU A 12 14.80 -9.77 14.17
CA GLU A 12 15.95 -9.08 13.56
C GLU A 12 15.47 -7.68 13.15
N MET A 13 16.08 -6.64 13.73
CA MET A 13 15.82 -5.25 13.37
C MET A 13 16.86 -4.83 12.33
N THR A 14 16.41 -4.22 11.23
CA THR A 14 17.31 -3.51 10.33
C THR A 14 17.60 -2.11 10.89
N GLU A 15 18.76 -1.56 10.55
CA GLU A 15 19.35 -0.31 11.08
C GLU A 15 18.44 0.94 10.93
N GLY A 16 17.32 0.84 10.20
CA GLY A 16 16.32 1.90 10.00
C GLY A 16 14.99 1.73 10.77
N GLY A 17 14.90 0.83 11.75
CA GLY A 17 13.70 0.69 12.60
C GLY A 17 12.50 0.03 11.92
N VAL A 18 12.65 -0.47 10.69
CA VAL A 18 11.62 -1.24 10.00
C VAL A 18 11.68 -2.68 10.50
N VAL A 19 10.64 -3.10 11.21
CA VAL A 19 10.42 -4.49 11.60
C VAL A 19 10.18 -5.29 10.32
N VAL A 20 11.14 -6.14 9.95
CA VAL A 20 10.98 -7.08 8.84
C VAL A 20 10.05 -8.19 9.30
N VAL A 21 8.74 -7.97 9.14
CA VAL A 21 7.74 -9.02 9.33
C VAL A 21 7.87 -9.94 8.13
N ASN A 22 8.43 -11.13 8.33
CA ASN A 22 8.42 -12.21 7.35
C ASN A 22 7.30 -13.19 7.71
N PRO A 23 6.04 -12.93 7.33
CA PRO A 23 4.94 -13.83 7.67
C PRO A 23 5.14 -15.14 6.91
N LYS A 24 5.45 -16.24 7.63
CA LYS A 24 5.41 -17.58 7.04
C LYS A 24 3.94 -17.94 6.76
N PRO A 25 3.50 -18.05 5.49
CA PRO A 25 2.13 -18.42 5.18
C PRO A 25 1.95 -19.91 5.52
N SER A 26 1.47 -20.19 6.74
CA SER A 26 1.49 -21.55 7.26
C SER A 26 0.36 -22.43 6.74
N LYS A 27 -0.81 -21.86 6.37
CA LYS A 27 -2.00 -22.63 5.91
C LYS A 27 -2.93 -21.87 4.93
N GLY A 28 -2.48 -20.75 4.35
CA GLY A 28 -3.38 -19.71 3.84
C GLY A 28 -3.65 -19.64 2.33
N LEU A 29 -2.86 -20.29 1.46
CA LEU A 29 -2.91 -19.99 0.01
C LEU A 29 -4.22 -20.41 -0.69
N ILE A 30 -4.80 -21.55 -0.31
CA ILE A 30 -6.04 -22.04 -0.94
C ILE A 30 -7.26 -21.34 -0.33
N THR A 31 -7.25 -21.13 0.99
CA THR A 31 -8.35 -20.47 1.72
C THR A 31 -8.42 -18.98 1.40
N SER A 32 -7.30 -18.26 1.35
CA SER A 32 -7.29 -16.84 0.95
C SER A 32 -7.76 -16.66 -0.48
N ARG A 33 -7.29 -17.50 -1.41
CA ARG A 33 -7.67 -17.42 -2.81
C ARG A 33 -9.14 -17.73 -3.06
N ALA A 34 -9.73 -18.64 -2.27
CA ALA A 34 -11.16 -18.93 -2.31
C ALA A 34 -11.99 -17.75 -1.78
N ILE A 35 -11.55 -17.13 -0.68
CA ILE A 35 -12.20 -15.95 -0.10
C ILE A 35 -12.12 -14.76 -1.08
N ASP A 36 -10.95 -14.50 -1.67
CA ASP A 36 -10.76 -13.45 -2.68
C ASP A 36 -11.68 -13.64 -3.89
N TRP A 37 -11.90 -14.90 -4.31
CA TRP A 37 -12.80 -15.20 -5.43
C TRP A 37 -14.26 -14.98 -5.07
N LEU A 38 -14.68 -15.39 -3.86
CA LEU A 38 -16.01 -15.17 -3.34
C LEU A 38 -16.33 -13.67 -3.22
N GLU A 39 -15.41 -12.89 -2.65
CA GLU A 39 -15.55 -11.43 -2.53
C GLU A 39 -15.70 -10.79 -3.92
N LYS A 40 -14.82 -11.14 -4.87
CA LYS A 40 -14.90 -10.63 -6.24
C LYS A 40 -16.23 -10.96 -6.92
N LEU A 41 -16.77 -12.16 -6.70
CA LEU A 41 -18.06 -12.56 -7.25
C LEU A 41 -19.20 -11.71 -6.67
N ILE A 42 -19.22 -11.53 -5.35
CA ILE A 42 -20.26 -10.74 -4.66
C ILE A 42 -20.19 -9.27 -5.08
N VAL A 43 -19.00 -8.67 -5.07
CA VAL A 43 -18.81 -7.28 -5.50
C VAL A 43 -19.26 -7.09 -6.94
N LYS A 44 -18.93 -8.02 -7.84
CA LYS A 44 -19.34 -7.93 -9.26
C LYS A 44 -20.85 -8.07 -9.48
N LEU A 45 -21.57 -8.75 -8.58
CA LEU A 45 -23.03 -8.86 -8.64
C LEU A 45 -23.72 -7.62 -8.06
N MET A 46 -23.13 -6.98 -7.04
CA MET A 46 -23.72 -5.81 -6.37
C MET A 46 -23.34 -4.48 -7.01
N TYR A 47 -22.14 -4.40 -7.58
CA TYR A 47 -21.58 -3.17 -8.13
C TYR A 47 -21.75 -3.15 -9.66
N ASP A 48 -22.47 -2.16 -10.17
CA ASP A 48 -22.58 -1.90 -11.60
C ASP A 48 -21.43 -1.00 -12.06
N PRO A 49 -20.44 -1.53 -12.83
CA PRO A 49 -19.33 -0.74 -13.32
C PRO A 49 -19.71 0.22 -14.45
N SER A 50 -20.96 0.20 -14.93
CA SER A 50 -21.43 1.08 -16.00
C SER A 50 -21.54 2.54 -15.57
N GLN A 51 -21.65 2.81 -14.26
CA GLN A 51 -21.76 4.17 -13.74
C GLN A 51 -20.36 4.77 -13.52
N PRO A 52 -20.02 5.88 -14.20
CA PRO A 52 -18.74 6.53 -14.00
C PRO A 52 -18.64 7.13 -12.60
N HIS A 53 -17.61 6.77 -11.84
CA HIS A 53 -17.28 7.42 -10.59
C HIS A 53 -16.79 8.84 -10.86
N HIS A 54 -17.68 9.83 -10.73
CA HIS A 54 -17.34 11.24 -10.95
C HIS A 54 -16.12 11.68 -10.11
N TYR A 55 -15.98 11.15 -8.90
CA TYR A 55 -14.87 11.43 -7.98
C TYR A 55 -13.54 10.74 -8.31
N LEU A 56 -13.52 9.79 -9.26
CA LEU A 56 -12.30 9.16 -9.78
C LEU A 56 -12.08 9.49 -11.27
N SER A 57 -12.68 10.57 -11.75
CA SER A 57 -12.63 10.98 -13.16
C SER A 57 -11.79 12.25 -13.36
N GLY A 58 -11.17 12.38 -14.53
CA GLY A 58 -10.34 13.53 -14.89
C GLY A 58 -9.13 13.68 -13.96
N ASN A 59 -8.90 14.89 -13.44
CA ASN A 59 -7.77 15.21 -12.55
C ASN A 59 -7.86 14.55 -11.16
N TYR A 60 -8.98 13.88 -10.84
CA TYR A 60 -9.17 13.14 -9.59
C TYR A 60 -8.95 11.64 -9.74
N ALA A 61 -8.62 11.19 -10.96
CA ALA A 61 -8.27 9.80 -11.19
C ALA A 61 -6.96 9.46 -10.47
N PRO A 62 -6.82 8.23 -9.94
CA PRO A 62 -5.57 7.80 -9.33
C PRO A 62 -4.45 7.80 -10.38
N VAL A 63 -3.27 8.28 -9.99
CA VAL A 63 -2.06 8.12 -10.80
C VAL A 63 -1.61 6.66 -10.65
N PRO A 64 -1.55 5.87 -11.75
CA PRO A 64 -1.28 4.44 -11.65
C PRO A 64 0.11 4.09 -11.11
N GLU A 65 1.06 5.01 -11.26
CA GLU A 65 2.45 4.84 -10.89
C GLU A 65 2.87 5.95 -9.93
N GLU A 66 3.63 5.60 -8.90
CA GLU A 66 4.25 6.60 -8.04
C GLU A 66 5.28 7.40 -8.83
N THR A 67 5.23 8.73 -8.72
CA THR A 67 6.19 9.60 -9.39
C THR A 67 7.50 9.58 -8.60
N PRO A 68 8.63 9.14 -9.20
CA PRO A 68 9.92 9.13 -8.51
C PRO A 68 10.40 10.56 -8.19
N PRO A 69 11.34 10.74 -7.25
CA PRO A 69 11.89 12.05 -6.92
C PRO A 69 12.40 12.78 -8.17
N CYS A 70 11.81 13.92 -8.47
CA CYS A 70 12.19 14.76 -9.61
C CYS A 70 12.98 15.98 -9.11
N LYS A 71 14.17 16.19 -9.65
CA LYS A 71 14.98 17.38 -9.40
C LYS A 71 14.72 18.43 -10.49
N ASP A 72 14.82 19.70 -10.11
CA ASP A 72 14.85 20.83 -11.04
C ASP A 72 13.62 20.94 -11.96
N LEU A 73 12.41 20.99 -11.37
CA LEU A 73 11.18 21.25 -12.12
C LEU A 73 11.29 22.58 -12.88
N PRO A 74 10.79 22.67 -14.13
CA PRO A 74 10.88 23.86 -14.93
C PRO A 74 10.12 25.02 -14.28
N VAL A 75 10.84 26.02 -13.80
CA VAL A 75 10.27 27.23 -13.22
C VAL A 75 10.12 28.31 -14.30
N ARG A 76 8.93 28.87 -14.43
CA ARG A 76 8.69 30.06 -15.25
C ARG A 76 8.55 31.29 -14.35
N GLY A 77 9.40 32.29 -14.54
CA GLY A 77 9.43 33.51 -13.72
C GLY A 77 10.48 33.46 -12.60
N HIS A 78 10.21 34.10 -11.47
CA HIS A 78 11.12 34.15 -10.32
C HIS A 78 10.45 33.51 -9.10
N LEU A 79 11.06 32.43 -8.57
CA LEU A 79 10.62 31.83 -7.31
C LEU A 79 11.21 32.67 -6.16
N PRO A 80 10.40 33.24 -5.26
CA PRO A 80 10.91 34.10 -4.20
C PRO A 80 11.80 33.31 -3.23
N ILE A 81 12.94 33.89 -2.84
CA ILE A 81 13.96 33.23 -2.00
C ILE A 81 13.48 32.75 -0.61
N GLY A 82 12.28 33.15 -0.16
CA GLY A 82 11.71 32.83 1.14
C GLY A 82 10.81 31.59 1.18
N VAL A 83 10.59 30.89 0.06
CA VAL A 83 9.81 29.62 0.02
C VAL A 83 10.72 28.41 0.14
N ASN A 84 11.52 28.40 1.19
CA ASN A 84 12.31 27.24 1.59
C ASN A 84 11.46 26.38 2.53
N TRP A 85 11.08 25.17 2.09
CA TRP A 85 10.56 24.14 3.00
C TRP A 85 11.75 23.32 3.52
N SER A 86 12.48 23.86 4.50
CA SER A 86 13.46 23.09 5.26
C SER A 86 12.72 22.30 6.34
N ASP A 87 12.89 20.98 6.32
CA ASP A 87 12.69 20.08 7.47
C ASP A 87 13.62 20.42 8.65
#